data_AF-A0A844LIY0-F1
#
_entry.id   AF-A0A844LIY0-F1
#
_cell.length_a   1.000
_cell.length_b   1.000
_cell.length_c   1.000
_cell.angle_alpha   90.00
_cell.angle_beta   90.00
_cell.angle_gamma   90.00
#
_symmetry.space_group_name_H-M   'P 1'
#
loop_
_entity.id
_entity.type
_entity.pdbx_description
1 polymer ?
#
loop_
_entity_poly.entity_id
_entity_poly.type
_entity_poly.pdbx_seq_one_letter_code
_entity_poly.pdbx_strand_id
1 'polypeptide(L)'
;IDANLTQLQSNKVAFFCVNLTARKEDQGKDTPEGSAYIKKFLLKSPWQPTLIGVFAGALYYPRYNWFDKTMIRFIMNMTGGETDTTKEVEYTNWEKVSLFSKKLQEM
;
A
#
# COMPACT_ATOMS: atom_id res chain seq x y z
N ILE A 1 -1.71 -17.51 3.62
CA ILE A 1 -0.33 -17.82 3.22
C ILE A 1 -0.04 -19.30 3.48
N ASP A 2 -0.15 -19.74 4.73
CA ASP A 2 0.24 -21.09 5.18
C ASP A 2 -0.31 -22.25 4.33
N ALA A 3 -1.63 -22.24 4.05
CA ALA A 3 -2.29 -23.29 3.27
C ALA A 3 -1.80 -23.42 1.81
N ASN A 4 -1.12 -22.41 1.27
CA ASN A 4 -0.62 -22.38 -0.11
C ASN A 4 0.87 -22.07 -0.19
N LEU A 5 1.63 -22.28 0.91
CA LEU A 5 3.03 -21.88 1.01
C LEU A 5 3.88 -22.50 -0.10
N THR A 6 3.69 -23.80 -0.37
CA THR A 6 4.44 -24.52 -1.42
C THR A 6 4.21 -23.89 -2.79
N GLN A 7 2.97 -23.57 -3.14
CA GLN A 7 2.62 -22.93 -4.42
C GLN A 7 3.21 -21.52 -4.51
N LEU A 8 3.19 -20.76 -3.41
CA LEU A 8 3.78 -19.42 -3.35
C LEU A 8 5.31 -19.45 -3.51
N GLN A 9 5.97 -20.54 -3.09
CA GLN A 9 7.42 -20.73 -3.24
C GLN A 9 7.81 -21.28 -4.61
N SER A 10 6.95 -22.08 -5.25
CA SER A 10 7.25 -22.76 -6.51
C SER A 10 6.85 -21.98 -7.76
N ASN A 11 6.13 -20.87 -7.62
CA ASN A 11 5.63 -20.07 -8.74
C ASN A 11 6.19 -18.64 -8.72
N LYS A 12 6.13 -17.98 -9.88
CA LYS A 12 6.46 -16.56 -10.02
C LYS A 12 5.35 -15.72 -9.39
N VAL A 13 5.54 -15.37 -8.12
CA VAL A 13 4.56 -14.60 -7.34
C VAL A 13 5.22 -13.36 -6.76
N ALA A 14 4.56 -12.21 -6.94
CA ALA A 14 4.89 -10.98 -6.26
C ALA A 14 3.82 -10.60 -5.24
N PHE A 15 4.20 -9.79 -4.26
CA PHE A 15 3.30 -9.23 -3.27
C PHE A 15 3.26 -7.71 -3.39
N PHE A 16 2.10 -7.10 -3.18
CA PHE A 16 2.05 -5.66 -3.02
C PHE A 16 1.01 -5.24 -1.97
N CYS A 17 1.26 -4.10 -1.34
CA CYS A 17 0.37 -3.52 -0.34
C CYS A 17 -0.05 -2.11 -0.77
N VAL A 18 -1.35 -1.85 -0.71
CA VAL A 18 -1.92 -0.52 -0.95
C VAL A 18 -2.36 0.08 0.38
N ASN A 19 -1.82 1.25 0.73
CA ASN A 19 -2.21 1.95 1.95
C ASN A 19 -1.94 3.46 1.85
N LEU A 20 -2.74 4.29 2.52
CA LEU A 20 -2.59 5.75 2.43
C LEU A 20 -1.29 6.30 3.05
N THR A 21 -0.59 5.54 3.90
CA THR A 21 0.69 6.02 4.47
C THR A 21 1.81 6.05 3.43
N ALA A 22 1.72 5.21 2.40
CA ALA A 22 2.65 5.18 1.28
C ALA A 22 2.63 6.46 0.43
N ARG A 23 1.66 7.36 0.61
CA ARG A 23 1.68 8.69 -0.06
C ARG A 23 2.89 9.56 0.35
N LYS A 24 3.51 9.23 1.48
CA LYS A 24 4.69 9.92 2.02
C LYS A 24 5.97 9.29 1.46
N GLU A 25 6.12 9.41 0.14
CA GLU A 25 7.30 8.88 -0.57
C GLU A 25 8.60 9.56 -0.12
N ASP A 26 8.52 10.85 0.24
CA ASP A 26 9.60 11.62 0.85
C ASP A 26 10.13 11.02 2.16
N GLN A 27 9.30 10.23 2.85
CA GLN A 27 9.64 9.52 4.09
C GLN A 27 9.87 8.02 3.86
N GLY A 28 9.95 7.59 2.59
CA GLY A 28 10.15 6.20 2.19
C GLY A 28 9.02 5.25 2.57
N LYS A 29 7.81 5.74 2.86
CA LYS A 29 6.68 4.89 3.32
C LYS A 29 6.13 3.96 2.24
N ASP A 30 6.53 4.18 1.00
CA ASP A 30 6.26 3.42 -0.21
C ASP A 30 7.34 2.37 -0.52
N THR A 31 8.28 2.11 0.39
CA THR A 31 9.23 0.99 0.26
C THR A 31 8.91 -0.13 1.27
N PRO A 32 9.35 -1.37 0.99
CA PRO A 32 9.26 -2.48 1.95
C PRO A 32 9.89 -2.15 3.31
N GLU A 33 11.00 -1.40 3.30
CA GLU A 33 11.77 -1.01 4.48
C GLU A 33 11.16 0.18 5.23
N GLY A 34 10.35 1.03 4.59
CA GLY A 34 9.66 2.13 5.28
C GLY A 34 8.23 1.79 5.72
N SER A 35 7.62 0.79 5.09
CA SER A 35 6.25 0.36 5.39
C SER A 35 6.15 -0.52 6.64
N ALA A 36 5.49 -0.01 7.67
CA ALA A 36 5.22 -0.77 8.90
C ALA A 36 4.36 -2.02 8.63
N TYR A 37 3.47 -1.96 7.63
CA TYR A 37 2.62 -3.08 7.23
C TYR A 37 3.42 -4.21 6.60
N ILE A 38 4.32 -3.88 5.67
CA ILE A 38 5.19 -4.88 5.04
C ILE A 38 6.12 -5.50 6.08
N LYS A 39 6.77 -4.70 6.93
CA LYS A 39 7.60 -5.24 8.02
C LYS A 39 6.83 -6.24 8.88
N LYS A 40 5.62 -5.88 9.32
CA LYS A 40 4.78 -6.75 10.14
C LYS A 40 4.34 -8.00 9.37
N PHE A 41 4.08 -7.90 8.07
CA PHE A 41 3.77 -9.05 7.24
C PHE A 41 4.97 -9.99 7.14
N LEU A 42 6.16 -9.50 6.78
CA LEU A 42 7.37 -10.32 6.62
C LEU A 42 7.80 -10.98 7.94
N LEU A 43 7.59 -10.33 9.08
CA LEU A 43 7.86 -10.91 10.40
C LEU A 43 6.92 -12.06 10.77
N LYS A 44 5.68 -12.05 10.26
CA LYS A 44 4.63 -13.01 10.64
C LYS A 44 4.38 -14.09 9.58
N SER A 45 4.74 -13.81 8.34
CA SER A 45 4.48 -14.68 7.20
C SER A 45 5.61 -15.69 7.02
N PRO A 46 5.32 -16.99 6.87
CA PRO A 46 6.33 -17.98 6.49
C PRO A 46 6.77 -17.83 5.03
N TRP A 47 6.00 -17.11 4.20
CA TRP A 47 6.37 -16.77 2.83
C TRP A 47 7.08 -15.41 2.78
N GLN A 48 8.22 -15.39 2.11
CA GLN A 48 9.03 -14.19 1.83
C GLN A 48 8.97 -13.92 0.32
N PRO A 49 8.14 -12.97 -0.14
CA PRO A 49 8.03 -12.64 -1.56
C PRO A 49 9.35 -12.09 -2.11
N THR A 50 9.74 -12.51 -3.31
CA THR A 50 10.96 -12.02 -3.97
C THR A 50 10.79 -10.62 -4.55
N LEU A 51 9.56 -10.25 -4.92
CA LEU A 51 9.20 -8.92 -5.38
C LEU A 51 8.08 -8.36 -4.53
N ILE A 52 8.32 -7.18 -3.93
CA ILE A 52 7.38 -6.47 -3.06
C ILE A 52 7.15 -5.05 -3.57
N GLY A 53 5.89 -4.67 -3.76
CA GLY A 53 5.47 -3.31 -4.07
C GLY A 53 4.73 -2.66 -2.91
N VAL A 54 4.92 -1.38 -2.66
CA VAL A 54 4.09 -0.61 -1.72
C VAL A 54 3.61 0.64 -2.43
N PHE A 55 2.29 0.80 -2.49
CA PHE A 55 1.68 1.88 -3.25
C PHE A 55 0.70 2.64 -2.39
N ALA A 56 0.62 3.95 -2.61
CA ALA A 56 -0.50 4.71 -2.12
C ALA A 56 -1.75 4.36 -2.94
N GLY A 57 -2.91 4.39 -2.28
CA GLY A 57 -4.20 4.25 -2.96
C GLY A 57 -4.85 5.61 -3.15
N ALA A 58 -6.18 5.61 -3.22
CA ALA A 58 -6.96 6.83 -3.30
C ALA A 58 -7.79 7.07 -2.04
N LEU A 59 -8.10 8.34 -1.79
CA LEU A 59 -8.97 8.81 -0.72
C LEU A 59 -10.20 9.49 -1.34
N TYR A 60 -11.35 8.83 -1.25
CA TYR A 60 -12.59 9.30 -1.88
C TYR A 60 -13.61 9.71 -0.83
N TYR A 61 -13.37 10.86 -0.17
CA TYR A 61 -14.22 11.31 0.93
C TYR A 61 -15.72 11.36 0.62
N PRO A 62 -16.18 11.86 -0.56
CA PRO A 62 -17.59 11.89 -0.89
C PRO A 62 -18.30 10.54 -0.73
N ARG A 63 -17.59 9.44 -0.98
CA ARG A 63 -18.13 8.07 -1.00
C ARG A 63 -18.28 7.42 0.38
N TYR A 64 -17.63 7.95 1.41
CA TYR A 64 -17.70 7.37 2.76
C TYR A 64 -18.93 7.85 3.54
N ASN A 65 -19.33 7.12 4.57
CA ASN A 65 -20.35 7.60 5.51
C ASN A 65 -19.79 8.73 6.40
N TRP A 66 -20.67 9.44 7.11
CA TRP A 66 -20.27 10.60 7.94
C TRP A 66 -19.25 10.25 9.04
N PHE A 67 -19.36 9.06 9.64
CA PHE A 67 -18.47 8.63 10.72
C PHE A 67 -17.06 8.38 10.18
N ASP A 68 -16.95 7.62 9.08
CA ASP A 68 -15.69 7.33 8.40
C ASP A 68 -15.03 8.62 7.90
N LYS A 69 -15.80 9.57 7.33
CA LYS A 69 -15.26 10.88 6.93
C LYS A 69 -14.62 11.60 8.11
N THR A 70 -15.31 11.64 9.25
CA THR A 70 -14.82 12.31 10.46
C THR A 70 -13.54 11.67 10.98
N MET A 71 -13.51 10.33 11.08
CA MET A 71 -12.33 9.61 11.55
C MET A 71 -11.13 9.75 10.60
N ILE A 72 -11.35 9.55 9.30
CA ILE A 72 -10.29 9.66 8.31
C ILE A 72 -9.75 11.09 8.28
N ARG A 73 -10.62 12.11 8.35
CA ARG A 73 -10.20 13.52 8.43
C ARG A 73 -9.31 13.78 9.65
N PHE A 74 -9.65 13.22 10.82
CA PHE A 74 -8.81 13.33 12.02
C PHE A 74 -7.42 12.70 11.82
N ILE A 75 -7.36 11.48 11.28
CA ILE A 75 -6.09 10.80 10.97
C ILE A 75 -5.28 11.59 9.93
N MET A 76 -5.93 12.09 8.89
CA MET A 76 -5.28 12.87 7.84
C MET A 76 -4.76 14.20 8.39
N ASN A 77 -5.48 14.87 9.28
CA ASN A 77 -4.99 16.07 9.96
C ASN A 77 -3.70 15.76 10.75
N MET A 78 -3.72 14.74 11.63
CA MET A 78 -2.53 14.34 12.39
C MET A 78 -1.36 13.89 11.52
N THR A 79 -1.64 13.31 10.35
CA THR A 79 -0.61 12.78 9.45
C THR A 79 -0.26 13.74 8.31
N GLY A 80 -0.79 14.96 8.27
CA GLY A 80 -0.53 15.93 7.19
C GLY A 80 -1.04 15.48 5.82
N GLY A 81 -2.28 15.00 5.75
CA GLY A 81 -2.98 14.57 4.55
C GLY A 81 -4.17 15.47 4.18
N GLU A 82 -4.88 15.14 3.10
CA GLU A 82 -6.09 15.87 2.69
C GLU A 82 -7.19 15.75 3.75
N THR A 83 -7.79 16.88 4.13
CA THR A 83 -8.84 16.99 5.14
C THR A 83 -10.14 17.55 4.58
N ASP A 84 -10.13 18.05 3.34
CA ASP A 84 -11.33 18.45 2.62
C ASP A 84 -12.16 17.23 2.23
N THR A 85 -13.28 17.05 2.93
CA THR A 85 -14.17 15.91 2.76
C THR A 85 -15.03 15.94 1.49
N THR A 86 -14.88 16.99 0.66
CA THR A 86 -15.56 17.10 -0.64
C THR A 86 -14.75 16.52 -1.79
N LYS A 87 -13.46 16.24 -1.57
CA LYS A 87 -12.53 15.84 -2.62
C LYS A 87 -12.37 14.33 -2.77
N GLU A 88 -12.05 13.95 -3.99
CA GLU A 88 -11.48 12.67 -4.34
C GLU A 88 -10.02 12.89 -4.73
N VAL A 89 -9.10 12.28 -4.00
CA VAL A 89 -7.66 12.43 -4.24
C VAL A 89 -7.04 11.07 -4.51
N GLU A 90 -6.41 10.94 -5.67
CA GLU A 90 -5.59 9.79 -6.00
C GLU A 90 -4.13 10.06 -5.59
N TYR A 91 -3.58 9.21 -4.73
CA TYR A 91 -2.17 9.30 -4.33
C TYR A 91 -1.30 8.26 -5.05
N THR A 92 -1.90 7.37 -5.83
CA THR A 92 -1.20 6.30 -6.54
C THR A 92 -0.15 6.87 -7.48
N ASN A 93 1.12 6.50 -7.26
CA ASN A 93 2.17 6.73 -8.23
C ASN A 93 2.10 5.66 -9.32
N TRP A 94 1.37 5.94 -10.39
CA TRP A 94 1.15 5.01 -11.50
C TRP A 94 2.42 4.67 -12.28
N GLU A 95 3.43 5.54 -12.26
CA GLU A 95 4.74 5.23 -12.84
C GLU A 95 5.43 4.12 -12.03
N LYS A 96 5.42 4.19 -10.69
CA LYS A 96 5.94 3.11 -9.83
C LYS A 96 5.18 1.80 -10.01
N VAL A 97 3.85 1.85 -10.15
CA VAL A 97 3.04 0.65 -10.46
C VAL A 97 3.45 0.05 -11.81
N SER A 98 3.66 0.90 -12.83
CA SER A 98 4.10 0.45 -14.16
C SER A 98 5.48 -0.19 -14.12
N LEU A 99 6.43 0.40 -13.38
CA LEU A 99 7.77 -0.15 -13.18
C LEU A 99 7.73 -1.48 -12.43
N PHE A 100 6.88 -1.60 -11.40
CA PHE A 100 6.67 -2.86 -10.68
C PHE A 100 6.12 -3.96 -11.59
N SER A 101 5.12 -3.64 -12.42
CA SER A 101 4.56 -4.59 -13.39
C SER A 101 5.60 -5.09 -14.40
N LYS A 102 6.50 -4.21 -14.87
CA LYS A 102 7.63 -4.61 -15.72
C LYS A 102 8.57 -5.57 -15.00
N LYS A 103 8.94 -5.26 -13.75
CA LYS A 103 9.77 -6.16 -12.93
C LYS A 103 9.12 -7.53 -12.73
N LEU A 104 7.80 -7.57 -12.51
CA LEU A 104 7.05 -8.81 -12.39
C LEU A 104 7.06 -9.63 -13.68
N GLN A 105 7.01 -8.98 -14.83
CA GLN A 105 7.10 -9.64 -16.14
C GLN A 105 8.49 -10.26 -16.38
N GLU A 106 9.54 -9.66 -15.82
CA GLU A 106 10.94 -10.10 -15.94
C GLU A 106 11.34 -11.21 -14.94
N MET A 107 10.56 -11.42 -13.87
CA MET A 107 10.70 -12.56 -12.96
C MET A 107 10.47 -13.88 -13.70
#